data_AF-A0A1F3BLK6-F1
#
_entry.id   AF-A0A1F3BLK6-F1
#
_cell.length_a   1.000
_cell.length_b   1.000
_cell.length_c   1.000
_cell.angle_alpha   90.00
_cell.angle_beta   90.00
_cell.angle_gamma   90.00
#
_symmetry.space_group_name_H-M   'P 1'
#
loop_
_entity.id
_entity.type
_entity.pdbx_description
1 polymer ?
#
loop_
_entity_poly.entity_id
_entity_poly.type
_entity_poly.pdbx_seq_one_letter_code
_entity_poly.pdbx_strand_id
1 'polypeptide(L)'
;MNCKDFKYDIAKYLDGELNSEKSIQFMDHLKKCSSCNLIFEKTRNTLAELKPRERIPEQAFYYTRLKQRMENQKELQESIIHQVLTKKLIQPLVYLASIIIAVYIGILIGSGTTNTNQYSETTQKDTSFVNTYAKYQYVNEIEIESVEKNFLSDNVEEKANTIQK
;
A
#
# COMPACT_ATOMS: atom_id res chain seq x y z
N MET A 1 30.13 -48.32 23.68
CA MET A 1 29.51 -47.05 24.11
C MET A 1 29.91 -46.71 25.54
N ASN A 2 30.06 -45.42 25.86
CA ASN A 2 30.35 -44.94 27.21
C ASN A 2 29.07 -44.65 28.01
N CYS A 3 29.16 -44.64 29.34
CA CYS A 3 28.01 -44.37 30.21
C CYS A 3 27.38 -42.98 29.98
N LYS A 4 28.16 -42.01 29.51
CA LYS A 4 27.68 -40.66 29.17
C LYS A 4 26.76 -40.72 27.95
N ASP A 5 27.22 -41.37 26.89
CA ASP A 5 26.48 -41.50 25.63
C ASP A 5 25.20 -42.33 25.85
N PHE A 6 25.29 -43.41 26.65
CA PHE A 6 24.14 -44.22 27.07
C PHE A 6 23.00 -43.34 27.58
N LYS A 7 23.29 -42.43 28.53
CA LYS A 7 22.26 -41.58 29.15
C LYS A 7 21.52 -40.68 28.15
N TYR A 8 22.21 -40.20 27.11
CA TYR A 8 21.57 -39.38 26.07
C TYR A 8 20.72 -40.20 25.11
N ASP A 9 21.08 -41.47 24.92
CA ASP A 9 20.42 -42.36 23.98
C ASP A 9 19.29 -43.19 24.61
N ILE A 10 19.10 -43.17 25.95
CA ILE A 10 17.98 -43.87 26.62
C ILE A 10 16.62 -43.46 26.04
N ALA A 11 16.34 -42.16 25.94
CA ALA A 11 15.04 -41.67 25.47
C ALA A 11 14.79 -42.09 24.01
N LYS A 12 15.76 -41.84 23.14
CA LYS A 12 15.70 -42.22 21.73
C LYS A 12 15.56 -43.73 21.53
N TYR A 13 16.14 -44.55 22.41
CA TYR A 13 16.00 -46.00 22.36
C TYR A 13 14.57 -46.43 22.71
N LEU A 14 13.97 -45.81 23.74
CA LEU A 14 12.59 -46.07 24.16
C LEU A 14 11.58 -45.64 23.10
N ASP A 15 11.86 -44.55 22.37
CA ASP A 15 11.04 -44.03 21.28
C ASP A 15 11.27 -44.77 19.93
N GLY A 16 12.27 -45.67 19.87
CA GLY A 16 12.58 -46.44 18.65
C GLY A 16 13.33 -45.65 17.57
N GLU A 17 13.95 -44.52 17.91
CA GLU A 17 14.66 -43.62 17.00
C GLU A 17 16.16 -43.95 16.83
N LEU A 18 16.68 -44.93 17.57
CA LEU A 18 18.07 -45.37 17.42
C LEU A 18 18.27 -46.17 16.12
N ASN A 19 19.37 -45.89 15.42
CA ASN A 19 19.79 -46.75 14.30
C ASN A 19 20.14 -48.17 14.79
N SER A 20 20.12 -49.15 13.87
CA SER A 20 20.34 -50.56 14.20
C SER A 20 21.68 -50.81 14.90
N GLU A 21 22.75 -50.17 14.43
CA GLU A 21 24.09 -50.32 14.99
C GLU A 21 24.20 -49.78 16.42
N LYS A 22 23.68 -48.57 16.70
CA LYS A 22 23.70 -48.03 18.06
C LYS A 22 22.78 -48.81 18.98
N SER A 23 21.66 -49.34 18.48
CA SER A 23 20.77 -50.18 19.27
C SER A 23 21.48 -51.43 19.79
N ILE A 24 22.30 -52.08 18.94
CA ILE A 24 23.14 -53.21 19.36
C ILE A 24 24.16 -52.78 20.42
N GLN A 25 24.87 -51.68 20.20
CA GLN A 25 25.85 -51.16 21.16
C GLN A 25 25.21 -50.74 22.49
N PHE A 26 23.97 -50.23 22.45
CA PHE A 26 23.17 -49.85 23.60
C PHE A 26 22.81 -51.08 24.44
N MET A 27 22.30 -52.13 23.80
CA MET A 27 21.97 -53.40 24.44
C MET A 27 23.19 -54.11 25.02
N ASP A 28 24.32 -54.08 24.31
CA ASP A 28 25.58 -54.64 24.81
C ASP A 28 26.09 -53.89 26.05
N HIS A 29 26.01 -52.55 26.05
CA HIS A 29 26.38 -51.74 27.22
C HIS A 29 25.46 -52.01 28.42
N LEU A 30 24.16 -52.18 28.18
CA LEU A 30 23.17 -52.47 29.22
C LEU A 30 23.45 -53.80 29.92
N LYS A 31 23.90 -54.83 29.18
CA LYS A 31 24.31 -56.13 29.74
C LYS A 31 25.59 -56.05 30.58
N LYS A 32 26.52 -55.16 30.21
CA LYS A 32 27.85 -55.06 30.83
C LYS A 32 27.91 -54.09 32.01
N CYS A 33 27.04 -53.09 32.05
CA CYS A 33 27.12 -52.00 33.02
C CYS A 33 25.92 -51.97 33.97
N SER A 34 26.14 -52.43 35.21
CA SER A 34 25.09 -52.48 36.25
C SER A 34 24.51 -51.09 36.58
N SER A 35 25.34 -50.04 36.60
CA SER A 35 24.86 -48.68 36.90
C SER A 35 23.94 -48.13 35.81
N CYS A 36 24.26 -48.36 34.54
CA CYS A 36 23.43 -47.97 33.41
C CYS A 36 22.14 -48.79 33.33
N ASN A 37 22.20 -50.09 33.65
CA ASN A 37 21.02 -50.94 33.75
C ASN A 37 20.03 -50.41 34.81
N LEU A 38 20.54 -50.04 35.99
CA LEU A 38 19.70 -49.48 37.06
C LEU A 38 19.03 -48.17 36.64
N ILE A 39 19.73 -47.31 35.89
CA ILE A 39 19.16 -46.07 35.35
C ILE A 39 18.07 -46.39 34.32
N PHE A 40 18.33 -47.33 33.42
CA PHE A 40 17.37 -47.73 32.40
C PHE A 40 16.09 -48.30 32.99
N GLU A 41 16.20 -49.22 33.96
CA GLU A 41 15.06 -49.80 34.66
C GLU A 41 14.27 -48.72 35.42
N LYS A 42 14.93 -47.79 36.10
CA LYS A 42 14.25 -46.65 36.74
C LYS A 42 13.49 -45.81 35.73
N THR A 43 14.09 -45.44 34.61
CA THR A 43 13.43 -44.64 33.57
C THR A 43 12.23 -45.38 32.99
N ARG A 44 12.38 -46.66 32.68
CA ARG A 44 11.31 -47.52 32.16
C ARG A 44 10.15 -47.64 33.14
N ASN A 45 10.43 -47.85 34.43
CA ASN A 45 9.41 -47.95 35.46
C ASN A 45 8.67 -46.63 35.66
N THR A 46 9.39 -45.51 35.71
CA THR A 46 8.77 -44.17 35.77
C THR A 46 7.84 -43.94 34.58
N LEU A 47 8.24 -44.33 33.37
CA LEU A 47 7.40 -44.21 32.19
C LEU A 47 6.19 -45.16 32.20
N ALA A 48 6.33 -46.35 32.77
CA ALA A 48 5.22 -47.28 32.94
C ALA A 48 4.19 -46.79 33.98
N GLU A 49 4.64 -46.06 35.01
CA GLU A 49 3.79 -45.42 36.01
C GLU A 49 3.05 -44.19 35.48
N LEU A 50 3.57 -43.54 34.43
CA LEU A 50 2.83 -42.52 33.71
C LEU A 50 1.61 -43.19 33.08
N LYS A 51 0.45 -43.08 33.75
CA LYS A 51 -0.84 -43.56 33.25
C LYS A 51 -0.95 -43.19 31.77
N PRO A 52 -1.37 -44.13 30.89
CA PRO A 52 -1.68 -43.77 29.53
C PRO A 52 -2.62 -42.58 29.59
N ARG A 53 -2.16 -41.45 29.05
CA ARG A 53 -2.95 -40.22 28.97
C ARG A 53 -4.33 -40.64 28.48
N GLU A 54 -5.37 -40.33 29.26
CA GLU A 54 -6.75 -40.70 28.92
C GLU A 54 -6.91 -40.50 27.42
N ARG A 55 -7.31 -41.57 26.71
CA ARG A 55 -7.55 -41.50 25.28
C ARG A 55 -8.51 -40.34 25.10
N ILE A 56 -8.00 -39.24 24.54
CA ILE A 56 -8.82 -38.07 24.26
C ILE A 56 -9.93 -38.62 23.37
N PRO A 57 -11.21 -38.56 23.81
CA PRO A 57 -12.28 -39.14 23.04
C PRO A 57 -12.27 -38.51 21.66
N GLU A 58 -12.40 -39.34 20.63
CA GLU A 58 -12.44 -38.86 19.26
C GLU A 58 -13.62 -37.89 19.11
N GLN A 59 -13.29 -36.61 18.95
CA GLN A 59 -14.31 -35.59 18.76
C GLN A 59 -14.76 -35.63 17.31
N ALA A 60 -16.05 -35.89 17.09
CA ALA A 60 -16.63 -35.85 15.76
C ALA A 60 -16.31 -34.52 15.06
N PHE A 61 -15.87 -34.61 13.80
CA PHE A 61 -15.54 -33.46 12.94
C PHE A 61 -14.36 -32.58 13.40
N TYR A 62 -13.53 -33.01 14.36
CA TYR A 62 -12.33 -32.25 14.77
C TYR A 62 -11.41 -31.95 13.58
N TYR A 63 -11.12 -32.99 12.77
CA TYR A 63 -10.28 -32.84 11.58
C TYR A 63 -10.88 -31.83 10.59
N THR A 64 -12.18 -31.90 10.31
CA THR A 64 -12.85 -30.98 9.39
C THR A 64 -12.79 -29.54 9.89
N ARG A 65 -13.06 -29.31 11.18
CA ARG A 65 -12.96 -27.96 11.78
C ARG A 65 -11.54 -27.42 11.75
N LEU A 66 -10.56 -28.28 12.00
CA LEU A 66 -9.15 -27.90 11.93
C LEU A 66 -8.74 -27.55 10.50
N LYS A 67 -9.06 -28.41 9.53
CA LYS A 67 -8.80 -28.19 8.11
C LYS A 67 -9.43 -26.90 7.62
N GLN A 68 -10.71 -26.68 7.94
CA GLN A 68 -11.43 -25.46 7.57
C GLN A 68 -10.79 -24.21 8.20
N ARG A 69 -10.34 -24.28 9.45
CA ARG A 69 -9.61 -23.15 10.07
C ARG A 69 -8.30 -22.84 9.34
N MET A 70 -7.57 -23.87 8.91
CA MET A 70 -6.32 -23.69 8.16
C MET A 70 -6.56 -23.14 6.76
N GLU A 71 -7.63 -23.56 6.08
CA GLU A 71 -8.02 -23.05 4.76
C GLU A 71 -8.50 -21.60 4.85
N ASN A 72 -9.42 -21.29 5.78
CA ASN A 72 -9.91 -19.92 5.99
C ASN A 72 -8.80 -18.93 6.33
N GLN A 73 -7.76 -19.34 7.07
CA GLN A 73 -6.61 -18.47 7.35
C GLN A 73 -5.83 -18.11 6.07
N LYS A 74 -5.70 -19.04 5.13
CA LYS A 74 -5.03 -18.78 3.84
C LYS A 74 -5.86 -17.83 2.97
N GLU A 75 -7.17 -18.04 2.88
CA GLU A 75 -8.07 -17.19 2.08
C GLU A 75 -8.14 -15.75 2.61
N LEU A 76 -8.16 -15.56 3.93
CA LEU A 76 -8.11 -14.22 4.53
C LEU A 76 -6.77 -13.53 4.23
N GLN A 77 -5.66 -14.27 4.24
CA GLN A 77 -4.35 -13.70 3.95
C GLN A 77 -4.21 -13.29 2.48
N GLU A 78 -4.72 -14.10 1.55
CA GLU A 78 -4.71 -13.78 0.11
C GLU A 78 -5.67 -12.62 -0.24
N SER A 79 -6.86 -12.61 0.35
CA SER A 79 -7.86 -11.56 0.09
C SER A 79 -7.48 -10.19 0.67
N ILE A 80 -6.88 -10.12 1.86
CA ILE A 80 -6.43 -8.84 2.44
C ILE A 80 -5.29 -8.25 1.60
N ILE A 81 -4.32 -9.06 1.16
CA ILE A 81 -3.20 -8.60 0.33
C ILE A 81 -3.74 -8.09 -1.02
N HIS A 82 -4.61 -8.84 -1.69
CA HIS A 82 -5.20 -8.40 -2.96
C HIS A 82 -6.09 -7.16 -2.79
N GLN A 83 -6.89 -7.07 -1.72
CA GLN A 83 -7.80 -5.94 -1.52
C GLN A 83 -7.07 -4.65 -1.16
N VAL A 84 -5.97 -4.71 -0.40
CA VAL A 84 -5.12 -3.55 -0.10
C VAL A 84 -4.30 -3.14 -1.33
N LEU A 85 -3.74 -4.09 -2.07
CA LEU A 85 -2.91 -3.82 -3.24
C LEU A 85 -3.74 -3.25 -4.41
N THR A 86 -4.92 -3.82 -4.67
CA THR A 86 -5.82 -3.33 -5.73
C THR A 86 -6.38 -1.95 -5.42
N LYS A 87 -6.84 -1.66 -4.20
CA LYS A 87 -7.40 -0.33 -3.88
C LYS A 87 -6.33 0.76 -3.78
N LYS A 88 -5.15 0.46 -3.27
CA LYS A 88 -4.12 1.49 -3.00
C LYS A 88 -3.27 1.85 -4.22
N LEU A 89 -3.10 0.92 -5.17
CA LEU A 89 -2.20 1.13 -6.33
C LEU A 89 -2.92 1.27 -7.68
N ILE A 90 -4.03 0.56 -7.90
CA ILE A 90 -4.72 0.58 -9.20
C ILE A 90 -5.47 1.91 -9.40
N GLN A 91 -6.05 2.48 -8.33
CA GLN A 91 -6.79 3.73 -8.43
C GLN A 91 -5.96 4.91 -8.98
N PRO A 92 -4.76 5.24 -8.45
CA PRO A 92 -3.95 6.33 -9.02
C PRO A 92 -3.42 6.01 -10.43
N LEU A 93 -3.14 4.73 -10.73
CA LEU A 93 -2.65 4.31 -12.05
C LEU A 93 -3.68 4.54 -13.16
N VAL A 94 -4.95 4.23 -12.90
CA VAL A 94 -6.05 4.43 -13.87
C VAL A 94 -6.24 5.91 -14.19
N TYR A 95 -6.16 6.79 -13.19
CA TYR A 95 -6.23 8.24 -13.43
C TYR A 95 -5.07 8.75 -14.29
N LEU A 96 -3.84 8.31 -14.00
CA LEU A 96 -2.67 8.69 -14.80
C LEU A 96 -2.79 8.19 -16.25
N ALA A 97 -3.18 6.94 -16.44
CA ALA A 97 -3.44 6.38 -17.76
C ALA A 97 -4.52 7.16 -18.52
N SER A 98 -5.60 7.58 -17.84
CA SER A 98 -6.68 8.37 -18.46
C SER A 98 -6.20 9.72 -18.99
N ILE A 99 -5.30 10.39 -18.26
CA ILE A 99 -4.73 11.69 -18.67
C ILE A 99 -3.84 11.50 -19.91
N ILE A 100 -2.98 10.47 -19.90
CA ILE A 100 -2.12 10.16 -21.05
C ILE A 100 -2.96 9.88 -22.29
N ILE A 101 -4.01 9.07 -22.15
CA ILE A 101 -4.92 8.74 -23.26
C ILE A 101 -5.62 9.99 -23.79
N ALA A 102 -6.14 10.86 -22.91
CA ALA A 102 -6.78 12.10 -23.31
C ALA A 102 -5.84 13.05 -24.05
N VAL A 103 -4.60 13.21 -23.56
CA VAL A 103 -3.55 14.01 -24.22
C VAL A 103 -3.19 13.43 -25.58
N TYR A 104 -3.03 12.11 -25.68
CA TYR A 104 -2.71 11.44 -26.93
C TYR A 104 -3.80 11.64 -27.99
N ILE A 105 -5.07 11.47 -27.60
CA ILE A 105 -6.22 11.71 -28.48
C ILE A 105 -6.25 13.19 -28.91
N GLY A 106 -5.98 14.12 -27.99
CA GLY A 106 -5.90 15.55 -28.30
C GLY A 106 -4.81 15.88 -29.33
N ILE A 107 -3.62 15.30 -29.19
CA ILE A 107 -2.51 15.48 -30.14
C ILE A 107 -2.88 14.88 -31.51
N LEU A 108 -3.54 13.74 -31.55
CA LEU A 108 -3.96 13.10 -32.80
C LEU A 108 -4.97 13.96 -33.55
N ILE A 109 -5.96 14.53 -32.86
CA ILE A 109 -6.95 15.45 -33.45
C ILE A 109 -6.28 16.75 -33.91
N GLY A 110 -5.35 17.30 -33.12
CA GLY A 110 -4.65 18.54 -33.45
C GLY A 110 -3.64 18.41 -34.60
N SER A 111 -2.95 17.27 -34.70
CA SER A 111 -1.93 17.03 -35.74
C SER A 111 -2.51 16.54 -37.07
N GLY A 112 -3.74 16.01 -37.08
CA GLY A 112 -4.43 15.51 -38.27
C GLY A 112 -5.08 16.57 -39.16
N THR A 113 -4.92 17.87 -38.87
CA THR A 113 -5.58 18.94 -39.64
C THR A 113 -4.58 19.92 -40.27
N THR A 114 -3.86 19.48 -41.31
CA THR A 114 -3.31 20.42 -42.30
C THR A 114 -4.43 20.89 -43.22
N ASN A 115 -5.34 21.74 -42.72
CA ASN A 115 -6.21 22.54 -43.58
C ASN A 115 -5.58 23.92 -43.74
N THR A 116 -5.06 24.14 -44.94
CA THR A 116 -4.76 25.45 -45.52
C THR A 116 -5.76 26.49 -45.06
N ASN A 117 -5.23 27.54 -44.42
CA ASN A 117 -5.86 28.81 -44.08
C ASN A 117 -7.21 29.08 -44.79
N GLN A 118 -8.30 28.76 -44.10
CA GLN A 118 -9.54 29.53 -44.18
C GLN A 118 -9.81 30.07 -42.79
N TYR A 119 -9.23 31.24 -42.51
CA TYR A 119 -9.66 32.08 -41.41
C TYR A 119 -11.13 32.42 -41.64
N SER A 120 -12.01 31.73 -40.94
CA SER A 120 -13.37 32.21 -40.73
C SER A 120 -13.26 33.30 -39.68
N GLU A 121 -13.43 34.56 -40.09
CA GLU A 121 -13.73 35.67 -39.18
C GLU A 121 -14.94 35.28 -38.33
N THR A 122 -14.69 34.92 -37.07
CA THR A 122 -15.69 35.05 -36.01
C THR A 122 -15.15 36.13 -35.08
N THR A 123 -15.51 37.36 -35.42
CA THR A 123 -15.26 38.56 -34.63
C THR A 123 -15.88 38.39 -33.24
N GLN A 124 -15.02 38.18 -32.25
CA GLN A 124 -14.98 38.89 -30.97
C GLN A 124 -16.33 39.48 -30.52
N LYS A 125 -17.05 38.75 -29.66
CA LYS A 125 -18.24 39.26 -28.95
C LYS A 125 -18.19 39.08 -27.43
N ASP A 126 -16.98 38.94 -26.86
CA ASP A 126 -16.80 38.76 -25.41
C ASP A 126 -16.28 40.01 -24.69
N THR A 127 -15.80 41.03 -25.40
CA THR A 127 -15.33 42.28 -24.79
C THR A 127 -16.47 43.21 -24.36
N SER A 128 -17.70 43.04 -24.87
CA SER A 128 -18.82 43.94 -24.51
C SER A 128 -19.46 43.60 -23.17
N PHE A 129 -19.58 42.31 -22.83
CA PHE A 129 -20.21 41.90 -21.57
C PHE A 129 -19.34 42.26 -20.35
N VAL A 130 -18.04 41.95 -20.44
CA VAL A 130 -17.08 42.26 -19.36
C VAL A 130 -16.97 43.78 -19.14
N ASN A 131 -16.95 44.58 -20.22
CA ASN A 131 -16.87 46.03 -20.12
C ASN A 131 -18.17 46.66 -19.58
N THR A 132 -19.34 46.13 -19.98
CA THR A 132 -20.63 46.57 -19.46
C THR A 132 -20.76 46.29 -17.96
N TYR A 133 -20.37 45.09 -17.51
CA TYR A 133 -20.40 44.74 -16.09
C TYR A 133 -19.44 45.61 -15.26
N ALA A 134 -18.23 45.85 -15.76
CA ALA A 134 -17.27 46.74 -15.10
C ALA A 134 -17.80 48.19 -14.96
N LYS A 135 -18.58 48.68 -15.94
CA LYS A 135 -19.11 50.05 -15.92
C LYS A 135 -20.16 50.30 -14.83
N TYR A 136 -20.96 49.30 -14.47
CA TYR A 136 -22.07 49.49 -13.51
C TYR A 136 -21.75 49.04 -12.08
N GLN A 137 -20.74 48.18 -11.90
CA GLN A 137 -20.46 47.57 -10.59
C GLN A 137 -19.43 48.34 -9.75
N TYR A 138 -18.57 49.14 -10.37
CA TYR A 138 -17.59 49.94 -9.65
C TYR A 138 -18.11 51.37 -9.45
N VAL A 139 -18.23 51.77 -8.19
CA VAL A 139 -18.42 53.18 -7.82
C VAL A 139 -17.12 53.92 -8.14
N ASN A 140 -16.99 54.39 -9.38
CA ASN A 140 -15.98 55.38 -9.75
C ASN A 140 -16.47 56.77 -9.32
N GLU A 141 -16.48 57.04 -8.02
CA GLU A 141 -16.51 58.42 -7.49
C GLU A 141 -15.12 59.04 -7.42
N ILE A 142 -14.11 58.37 -7.97
CA ILE A 142 -12.76 58.91 -8.11
C ILE A 142 -12.48 59.04 -9.61
N GLU A 143 -13.28 59.87 -10.29
CA GLU A 143 -12.72 60.64 -11.39
C GLU A 143 -11.67 61.56 -10.78
N ILE A 144 -10.44 61.06 -10.71
CA ILE A 144 -9.26 61.86 -10.48
C ILE A 144 -9.23 62.83 -11.66
N GLU A 145 -9.81 64.01 -11.48
CA GLU A 145 -9.39 65.17 -12.25
C GLU A 145 -7.87 65.19 -12.14
N SER A 146 -7.18 64.87 -13.23
CA SER A 146 -5.74 64.96 -13.24
C SER A 146 -5.40 66.41 -12.93
N VAL A 147 -4.64 66.63 -11.85
CA VAL A 147 -4.17 67.97 -11.44
C VAL A 147 -3.49 68.70 -12.62
N GLU A 148 -3.00 67.92 -13.59
CA GLU A 148 -2.45 68.36 -14.86
C GLU A 148 -3.43 69.13 -15.76
N LYS A 149 -4.74 68.85 -15.71
CA LYS A 149 -5.74 69.55 -16.54
C LYS A 149 -6.01 70.98 -16.07
N ASN A 150 -5.93 71.23 -14.75
CA ASN A 150 -6.08 72.59 -14.18
C ASN A 150 -4.81 73.44 -14.34
N PHE A 151 -3.61 72.83 -14.36
CA PHE A 151 -2.36 73.55 -14.64
C PHE A 151 -2.18 73.95 -16.12
N LEU A 152 -2.80 73.21 -17.04
CA LEU A 152 -2.81 73.53 -18.46
C LEU A 152 -3.88 74.55 -18.84
N SER A 153 -4.98 74.68 -18.09
CA SER A 153 -5.95 75.75 -18.31
C SER A 153 -5.44 77.13 -17.85
N ASP A 154 -4.70 77.19 -16.75
CA ASP A 154 -4.17 78.48 -16.24
C ASP A 154 -3.04 79.06 -17.12
N ASN A 155 -2.30 78.24 -17.86
CA ASN A 155 -1.22 78.71 -18.74
C ASN A 155 -1.67 79.03 -20.17
N VAL A 156 -2.91 78.70 -20.56
CA VAL A 156 -3.45 78.97 -21.91
C VAL A 156 -4.24 80.28 -21.94
N GLU A 157 -4.85 80.71 -20.83
CA GLU A 157 -5.56 82.00 -20.77
C GLU A 157 -4.62 83.22 -20.68
N GLU A 158 -3.39 83.09 -20.17
CA GLU A 158 -2.48 84.24 -20.02
C GLU A 158 -1.75 84.61 -21.33
N LYS A 159 -1.69 83.73 -22.34
CA LYS A 159 -1.08 84.04 -23.65
C LYS A 159 -2.06 84.47 -24.75
N ALA A 160 -3.37 84.41 -24.49
CA ALA A 160 -4.40 84.80 -25.46
C ALA A 160 -4.90 86.25 -25.33
N ASN A 161 -4.55 86.97 -24.25
CA ASN A 161 -5.05 88.34 -23.99
C ASN A 161 -4.02 89.47 -24.13
N THR A 162 -2.84 89.23 -24.74
CA THR A 162 -1.85 90.30 -25.01
C THR A 162 -1.67 90.61 -26.50
N ILE A 163 -2.60 90.19 -27.36
CA ILE A 163 -2.68 90.62 -28.77
C ILE A 163 -4.13 90.96 -29.11
N GLN A 164 -4.75 91.87 -28.36
CA GLN A 164 -5.87 92.70 -28.81
C GLN A 164 -6.17 93.79 -27.75
N LYS A 165 -5.21 94.69 -27.52
CA LYS A 165 -5.50 96.09 -27.22
C LYS A 165 -4.31 96.98 -27.57
#